data_AF-A0A1Y3TB81-F1
#
_entry.id   AF-A0A1Y3TB81-F1
#
_cell.length_a   1.000
_cell.length_b   1.000
_cell.length_c   1.000
_cell.angle_alpha   90.00
_cell.angle_beta   90.00
_cell.angle_gamma   90.00
#
_symmetry.space_group_name_H-M   'P 1'
#
loop_
_entity.id
_entity.type
_entity.pdbx_description
1 polymer ?
#
loop_
_entity_poly.entity_id
_entity_poly.type
_entity_poly.pdbx_seq_one_letter_code
_entity_poly.pdbx_strand_id
1 'polypeptide(L)'
;MALTKTVNIDGNDVTFRASAAIPRIYRNKFHRDIYKDLHDLQKSIDENDPENSALDSFSLELFEDISYIMAKHADPQGVPDTPDEWLDQFGTFSIYQVLPEIIELWGLNVQTQVESKKTSSD
;
A
#
# COMPACT_ATOMS: atom_id res chain seq x y z
N MET A 1 -10.43 -4.17 -13.82
CA MET A 1 -9.25 -3.35 -14.19
C MET A 1 -8.30 -3.28 -13.00
N ALA A 2 -7.00 -3.12 -13.25
CA ALA A 2 -6.04 -2.82 -12.20
C ALA A 2 -5.58 -1.37 -12.40
N LEU A 3 -5.41 -0.64 -11.30
CA LEU A 3 -4.87 0.72 -11.30
C LEU A 3 -3.40 0.66 -10.90
N THR A 4 -2.60 1.54 -11.48
CA THR A 4 -1.17 1.65 -11.17
C THR A 4 -0.80 3.10 -10.91
N LYS A 5 0.15 3.31 -10.00
CA LYS A 5 0.76 4.62 -9.73
C LYS A 5 2.25 4.45 -9.54
N THR A 6 3.05 5.30 -10.17
CA THR A 6 4.51 5.31 -10.03
C THR A 6 4.92 6.47 -9.14
N VAL A 7 5.76 6.20 -8.15
CA VAL A 7 6.27 7.18 -7.19
C VAL A 7 7.80 7.10 -7.21
N ASN A 8 8.47 8.25 -7.25
CA ASN A 8 9.92 8.29 -7.15
C ASN A 8 10.35 8.26 -5.68
N ILE A 9 10.94 7.16 -5.23
CA ILE A 9 11.35 6.94 -3.84
C ILE A 9 12.86 6.81 -3.81
N ASP A 10 13.51 7.77 -3.16
CA ASP A 10 14.98 7.82 -3.07
C ASP A 10 15.67 7.74 -4.45
N GLY A 11 15.10 8.42 -5.45
CA GLY A 11 15.61 8.41 -6.84
C GLY A 11 15.19 7.19 -7.67
N ASN A 12 14.52 6.20 -7.08
CA ASN A 12 14.05 5.01 -7.77
C ASN A 12 12.55 5.12 -8.13
N ASP A 13 12.19 4.84 -9.38
CA ASP A 13 10.78 4.80 -9.78
C ASP A 13 10.13 3.48 -9.37
N VAL A 14 9.27 3.54 -8.35
CA VAL A 14 8.53 2.40 -7.83
C VAL A 14 7.10 2.45 -8.31
N THR A 15 6.67 1.40 -9.02
CA THR A 15 5.28 1.28 -9.45
C THR A 15 4.49 0.44 -8.46
N PHE A 16 3.38 0.99 -7.98
CA PHE A 16 2.40 0.31 -7.15
C PHE A 16 1.19 -0.10 -7.98
N ARG A 17 0.62 -1.26 -7.69
CA ARG A 17 -0.57 -1.77 -8.37
C ARG A 17 -1.68 -2.11 -7.38
N ALA A 18 -2.83 -1.47 -7.55
CA ALA A 18 -4.07 -1.84 -6.89
C ALA A 18 -4.95 -2.70 -7.81
N SER A 19 -5.46 -3.81 -7.28
CA SER A 19 -6.36 -4.70 -8.00
C SER A 19 -7.27 -5.45 -7.04
N ALA A 20 -8.28 -6.14 -7.57
CA ALA A 20 -9.13 -7.03 -6.78
C ALA A 20 -8.39 -8.23 -6.17
N ALA A 21 -7.16 -8.53 -6.63
CA ALA A 21 -6.36 -9.64 -6.10
C ALA A 21 -5.61 -9.26 -4.81
N ILE A 22 -5.31 -7.98 -4.60
CA ILE A 22 -4.50 -7.49 -3.48
C ILE A 22 -5.03 -7.95 -2.11
N PRO A 23 -6.33 -7.85 -1.77
CA PRO A 23 -6.83 -8.36 -0.49
C PRO A 23 -6.52 -9.84 -0.24
N ARG A 24 -6.57 -10.66 -1.29
CA ARG A 24 -6.28 -12.09 -1.20
C ARG A 24 -4.78 -12.34 -1.03
N ILE A 25 -3.95 -11.65 -1.80
CA ILE A 25 -2.49 -11.77 -1.73
C ILE A 25 -2.00 -11.36 -0.34
N TYR A 26 -2.45 -10.20 0.14
CA TYR A 26 -2.10 -9.65 1.46
C TYR A 26 -2.50 -10.61 2.59
N ARG A 27 -3.75 -11.10 2.58
CA ARG A 27 -4.23 -12.08 3.57
C ARG A 27 -3.44 -13.39 3.56
N ASN A 28 -3.04 -13.85 2.39
CA ASN A 28 -2.25 -15.08 2.29
C ASN A 28 -0.82 -14.90 2.80
N LYS A 29 -0.21 -13.72 2.62
CA LYS A 29 1.17 -13.44 3.05
C LYS A 29 1.26 -13.11 4.54
N PHE A 30 0.39 -12.24 5.04
CA PHE A 30 0.49 -11.69 6.41
C PHE A 30 -0.59 -12.18 7.36
N HIS A 31 -1.57 -12.95 6.88
CA HIS A 31 -2.72 -13.40 7.69
C HIS A 31 -3.55 -12.24 8.31
N ARG A 32 -3.49 -11.05 7.71
CA ARG A 32 -4.22 -9.84 8.10
C ARG A 32 -5.20 -9.39 7.02
N ASP A 33 -6.06 -8.43 7.36
CA ASP A 33 -7.01 -7.82 6.42
C ASP A 33 -6.52 -6.42 6.03
N ILE A 34 -6.17 -6.25 4.74
CA ILE A 34 -5.68 -4.98 4.22
C ILE A 34 -6.65 -3.81 4.41
N TYR A 35 -7.97 -4.06 4.42
CA TYR A 35 -8.95 -3.00 4.64
C TYR A 35 -8.90 -2.48 6.08
N LYS A 36 -8.71 -3.39 7.03
CA LYS A 36 -8.57 -3.03 8.44
C LYS A 36 -7.24 -2.32 8.67
N ASP A 37 -6.16 -2.88 8.13
CA ASP A 37 -4.81 -2.33 8.31
C ASP A 37 -4.70 -0.92 7.70
N LEU A 38 -5.27 -0.67 6.52
CA LEU A 38 -5.32 0.68 5.94
C LEU A 38 -6.15 1.67 6.78
N HIS A 39 -7.25 1.21 7.39
CA HIS A 39 -8.07 2.05 8.25
C HIS A 39 -7.34 2.41 9.55
N ASP A 40 -6.72 1.42 10.19
CA ASP A 40 -5.94 1.60 11.41
C ASP A 40 -4.74 2.52 11.13
N LEU A 41 -4.05 2.33 10.00
CA LEU A 41 -2.94 3.17 9.57
C LEU A 41 -3.36 4.63 9.28
N GLN A 42 -4.48 4.84 8.58
CA GLN A 42 -5.01 6.18 8.32
C GLN A 42 -5.33 6.89 9.64
N LYS A 43 -6.00 6.20 10.56
CA LYS A 43 -6.34 6.73 11.87
C LYS A 43 -5.09 7.11 12.68
N SER A 44 -4.08 6.23 12.70
CA SER A 44 -2.82 6.51 13.37
C SER A 44 -2.18 7.80 12.87
N ILE A 45 -2.31 8.14 11.59
CA ILE A 45 -1.72 9.35 11.02
C ILE A 45 -2.55 10.59 11.32
N ASP A 46 -3.88 10.47 11.25
CA ASP A 46 -4.78 11.58 11.61
C ASP A 46 -4.64 11.97 13.10
N GLU A 47 -4.33 11.00 13.97
CA GLU A 47 -4.12 11.19 15.41
C GLU A 47 -2.70 11.67 15.77
N ASN A 48 -1.72 11.49 14.87
CA ASN A 48 -0.33 11.87 15.09
C ASN A 48 -0.01 13.23 14.45
N ASP A 49 0.37 14.21 15.27
CA ASP A 49 0.80 15.55 14.82
C ASP A 49 2.15 15.45 14.09
N PRO A 50 2.31 15.86 12.81
CA PRO A 50 3.56 15.72 12.06
C PRO A 50 4.81 16.26 12.77
N GLU A 51 4.67 17.24 13.67
CA GLU A 51 5.78 17.82 14.45
C GLU A 51 6.13 17.03 15.73
N ASN A 52 5.24 16.15 16.21
CA ASN A 52 5.43 15.32 17.41
C ASN A 52 5.22 13.80 17.15
N SER A 53 5.09 13.40 15.89
CA SER A 53 4.69 12.06 15.48
C SER A 53 5.75 11.01 15.77
N ALA A 54 5.54 10.24 16.83
CA ALA A 54 6.06 8.88 16.91
C ALA A 54 4.96 7.95 16.39
N LEU A 55 4.86 7.80 15.06
CA LEU A 55 4.10 6.68 14.51
C LEU A 55 4.61 5.40 15.17
N ASP A 56 3.70 4.61 15.71
CA ASP A 56 4.10 3.40 16.40
C ASP A 56 4.71 2.39 15.42
N SER A 57 5.56 1.51 15.94
CA SER A 57 6.23 0.48 15.13
C SER A 57 5.24 -0.40 14.37
N PHE A 58 4.02 -0.54 14.87
CA PHE A 58 2.98 -1.32 14.23
C PHE A 58 2.47 -0.62 12.96
N SER A 59 2.21 0.68 13.02
CA SER A 59 1.78 1.49 11.88
C SER A 59 2.84 1.52 10.78
N LEU A 60 4.13 1.55 11.16
CA LEU A 60 5.24 1.44 10.20
C LEU A 60 5.25 0.08 9.50
N GLU A 61 5.13 -1.02 10.25
CA GLU A 61 5.05 -2.38 9.68
C GLU A 61 3.86 -2.52 8.72
N LEU A 62 2.68 -2.01 9.11
CA LEU A 62 1.50 -2.03 8.25
C LEU A 62 1.75 -1.29 6.92
N PHE A 63 2.33 -0.10 7.00
CA PHE A 63 2.65 0.71 5.84
C PHE A 63 3.65 -0.01 4.90
N GLU A 64 4.71 -0.56 5.46
CA GLU A 64 5.76 -1.28 4.75
C GLU A 64 5.20 -2.52 4.02
N ASP A 65 4.41 -3.33 4.72
CA ASP A 65 3.82 -4.55 4.18
C ASP A 65 2.81 -4.29 3.06
N ILE A 66 1.98 -3.24 3.22
CA ILE A 66 1.03 -2.82 2.19
C ILE A 66 1.78 -2.33 0.96
N SER A 67 2.76 -1.46 1.15
CA SER A 67 3.58 -0.91 0.06
C SER A 67 4.30 -2.02 -0.71
N TYR A 68 4.91 -2.95 0.03
CA TYR A 68 5.60 -4.12 -0.54
C TYR A 68 4.66 -4.98 -1.40
N ILE A 69 3.47 -5.32 -0.90
CA ILE A 69 2.52 -6.15 -1.67
C ILE A 69 2.08 -5.45 -2.94
N MET A 70 1.82 -4.14 -2.87
CA MET A 70 1.42 -3.36 -4.05
C MET A 70 2.56 -3.22 -5.06
N ALA A 71 3.80 -3.09 -4.62
CA ALA A 71 4.99 -3.07 -5.47
C ALA A 71 5.26 -4.43 -6.11
N LYS A 72 5.33 -5.51 -5.31
CA LYS A 72 5.54 -6.90 -5.80
C LYS A 72 4.45 -7.34 -6.76
N HIS A 73 3.22 -6.86 -6.59
CA HIS A 73 2.14 -7.15 -7.52
C HIS A 73 2.23 -6.38 -8.85
N ALA A 74 2.88 -5.20 -8.85
CA ALA A 74 3.16 -4.42 -10.04
C ALA A 74 4.33 -5.01 -10.83
N ASP A 75 5.40 -5.39 -10.13
CA ASP A 75 6.61 -5.97 -10.73
C ASP A 75 7.06 -7.25 -9.98
N PRO A 76 6.48 -8.42 -10.32
CA PRO A 76 6.80 -9.68 -9.65
C PRO A 76 8.25 -10.16 -9.82
N GLN A 77 8.93 -9.69 -10.86
CA GLN A 77 10.29 -10.13 -11.22
C GLN A 77 11.36 -9.17 -10.72
N GLY A 78 11.08 -7.85 -10.70
CA GLY A 78 12.02 -6.84 -10.23
C GLY A 78 11.98 -6.57 -8.72
N VAL A 79 10.85 -6.84 -8.05
CA VAL A 79 10.75 -6.71 -6.59
C VAL A 79 11.18 -8.02 -5.90
N PRO A 80 12.03 -7.99 -4.86
CA PRO A 80 12.43 -9.19 -4.10
C PRO A 80 11.29 -9.96 -3.42
N ASP A 81 11.59 -11.12 -2.86
CA ASP A 81 10.59 -12.04 -2.30
C ASP A 81 10.22 -11.75 -0.84
N THR A 82 10.99 -10.90 -0.16
CA THR A 82 10.71 -10.44 1.21
C THR A 82 10.57 -8.91 1.27
N PRO A 83 9.76 -8.37 2.21
CA PRO A 83 9.70 -6.93 2.48
C PRO A 83 11.08 -6.36 2.84
N ASP A 84 11.84 -7.04 3.69
CA ASP A 84 13.18 -6.61 4.13
C ASP A 84 14.13 -6.39 2.96
N GLU A 85 14.26 -7.38 2.06
CA GLU A 85 15.14 -7.27 0.88
C GLU A 85 14.72 -6.16 -0.08
N TRP A 86 13.42 -5.84 -0.12
CA TRP A 86 12.91 -4.76 -0.93
C TRP A 86 13.16 -3.39 -0.29
N LEU A 87 12.97 -3.27 1.02
CA LEU A 87 13.22 -2.04 1.77
C LEU A 87 14.71 -1.67 1.80
N ASP A 88 15.60 -2.67 1.85
CA ASP A 88 17.06 -2.50 1.80
C ASP A 88 17.55 -1.79 0.51
N GLN A 89 16.70 -1.68 -0.52
CA GLN A 89 17.02 -0.97 -1.76
C GLN A 89 16.93 0.55 -1.62
N PHE A 90 16.28 1.06 -0.57
CA PHE A 90 16.08 2.48 -0.34
C PHE A 90 16.97 2.97 0.81
N GLY A 91 17.70 4.05 0.59
CA GLY A 91 18.36 4.78 1.68
C GLY A 91 17.35 5.47 2.60
N THR A 92 16.17 5.85 2.09
CA THR A 92 15.06 6.36 2.90
C THR A 92 13.71 6.01 2.26
N PHE A 93 12.89 5.26 3.00
CA PHE A 93 11.52 4.93 2.61
C PHE A 93 10.53 5.79 3.40
N SER A 94 10.19 6.96 2.85
CA SER A 94 9.40 7.98 3.58
C SER A 94 7.90 7.66 3.58
N ILE A 95 7.34 7.33 4.75
CA ILE A 95 5.91 7.09 4.91
C ILE A 95 5.06 8.31 4.50
N TYR A 96 5.49 9.53 4.85
CA TYR A 96 4.75 10.75 4.53
C TYR A 96 4.66 11.01 3.03
N GLN A 97 5.63 10.52 2.26
CA GLN A 97 5.63 10.64 0.81
C GLN A 97 4.81 9.53 0.16
N VAL A 98 5.00 8.28 0.60
CA VAL A 98 4.48 7.11 -0.10
C VAL A 98 3.05 6.79 0.30
N LEU A 99 2.69 6.94 1.57
CA LEU A 99 1.37 6.53 2.03
C LEU A 99 0.20 7.29 1.39
N PRO A 100 0.25 8.64 1.21
CA PRO A 100 -0.84 9.34 0.52
C PRO A 100 -1.12 8.76 -0.88
N GLU A 101 -0.07 8.37 -1.59
CA GLU A 101 -0.12 7.75 -2.91
C GLU A 101 -0.78 6.36 -2.88
N ILE A 102 -0.46 5.57 -1.85
CA ILE A 102 -1.07 4.26 -1.60
C ILE A 102 -2.56 4.38 -1.27
N ILE A 103 -2.93 5.32 -0.37
CA ILE A 103 -4.32 5.55 0.03
C ILE A 103 -5.16 6.00 -1.16
N GLU A 104 -4.67 6.94 -1.96
CA GLU A 104 -5.37 7.42 -3.14
C GLU A 104 -5.58 6.28 -4.16
N LEU A 105 -4.51 5.55 -4.49
CA LEU A 105 -4.56 4.45 -5.44
C LEU A 105 -5.53 3.34 -4.97
N TRP A 106 -5.50 3.01 -3.68
CA TRP A 106 -6.43 2.05 -3.09
C TRP A 106 -7.87 2.53 -3.14
N GLY A 107 -8.11 3.78 -2.76
CA GLY A 107 -9.44 4.41 -2.78
C GLY A 107 -10.08 4.36 -4.16
N LEU A 108 -9.33 4.73 -5.20
CA LEU A 108 -9.79 4.64 -6.59
C LEU A 108 -10.14 3.20 -7.01
N ASN A 109 -9.34 2.22 -6.59
CA ASN A 109 -9.59 0.81 -6.88
C ASN A 109 -10.87 0.31 -6.18
N VAL A 110 -11.11 0.70 -4.93
CA VAL A 110 -12.33 0.35 -4.19
C VAL A 110 -13.56 0.98 -4.85
N GLN A 111 -13.50 2.26 -5.22
CA GLN A 111 -14.60 2.95 -5.91
C GLN A 111 -14.96 2.26 -7.23
N THR A 112 -13.95 1.97 -8.05
CA THR A 112 -14.14 1.27 -9.34
C THR A 112 -14.80 -0.10 -9.14
N GLN A 113 -14.45 -0.84 -8.09
CA GLN A 113 -15.08 -2.13 -7.78
C GLN A 113 -16.52 -1.99 -7.32
N VAL A 114 -16.85 -0.93 -6.57
CA VAL A 114 -18.24 -0.65 -6.13
C VAL A 114 -19.12 -0.30 -7.32
N GLU A 115 -18.64 0.56 -8.23
CA GLU A 115 -19.36 0.93 -9.45
C GLU A 115 -19.60 -0.29 -10.36
N SER A 116 -18.54 -1.08 -10.59
CA SER A 116 -18.63 -2.31 -11.40
C SER A 116 -19.69 -3.28 -10.85
N LYS A 117 -19.76 -3.44 -9.52
CA LYS A 117 -20.77 -4.29 -8.88
C LYS A 117 -22.20 -3.77 -9.11
N LYS A 118 -22.43 -2.46 -9.04
CA LYS A 118 -23.75 -1.87 -9.31
C LYS A 118 -24.18 -2.12 -10.75
N THR A 119 -23.30 -1.89 -11.72
CA THR A 119 -23.60 -2.07 -13.15
C THR A 119 -23.77 -3.53 -13.60
N SER A 120 -23.20 -4.49 -12.87
CA SER A 120 -23.38 -5.93 -13.17
C SER A 120 -24.60 -6.55 -12.48
N SER A 121 -25.35 -5.76 -11.70
CA SER A 121 -26.56 -6.20 -11.00
C SER A 121 -27.86 -5.82 -11.73
N ASP A 122 -27.75 -5.13 -12.88
CA ASP A 122 -28.82 -4.80 -13.82
C ASP A 122 -28.75 -5.70 -15.06
#